data_AF-A0A259NS85-F1
#
_entry.id   AF-A0A259NS85-F1
#
_cell.length_a   1.000
_cell.length_b   1.000
_cell.length_c   1.000
_cell.angle_alpha   90.00
_cell.angle_beta   90.00
_cell.angle_gamma   90.00
#
_symmetry.space_group_name_H-M   'P 1'
#
loop_
_entity.id
_entity.type
_entity.pdbx_description
1 polymer ?
#
loop_
_entity_poly.entity_id
_entity_poly.type
_entity_poly.pdbx_seq_one_letter_code
_entity_poly.pdbx_strand_id
1 'polypeptide(L)'
;ELYAGKLVAALDRQHPRDLFDVWQLYESGGISDGMVECFVVYLAGHNRPTHEVLFGNDKNIAGEYERAFVGMTEVDCSLETLLEARVRLRHELPGRLSAQHKQFLSGLTRAQPDWSLLQCQHAAQLPALRWKLSNLETFRKRRPEDFTAQADALDAGLGQA
;
A
#
# COMPACT_ATOMS: atom_id res chain seq x y z
N GLU A 1 -13.68 -0.93 -1.68
CA GLU A 1 -13.23 0.17 -0.80
C GLU A 1 -12.76 -0.29 0.58
N LEU A 2 -13.60 -0.93 1.42
CA LEU A 2 -13.26 -1.25 2.82
C LEU A 2 -11.92 -2.01 3.01
N TYR A 3 -11.63 -2.99 2.17
CA TYR A 3 -10.38 -3.76 2.27
C TYR A 3 -9.15 -3.02 1.72
N ALA A 4 -9.31 -2.07 0.79
CA ALA A 4 -8.16 -1.36 0.21
C ALA A 4 -7.43 -0.50 1.25
N GLY A 5 -8.19 0.21 2.10
CA GLY A 5 -7.62 0.96 3.22
C GLY A 5 -6.92 0.05 4.24
N LYS A 6 -7.46 -1.15 4.50
CA LYS A 6 -6.85 -2.14 5.38
C LYS A 6 -5.52 -2.67 4.84
N LEU A 7 -5.45 -2.96 3.54
CA LEU A 7 -4.22 -3.40 2.87
C LEU A 7 -3.11 -2.33 2.93
N VAL A 8 -3.45 -1.06 2.66
CA VAL A 8 -2.49 0.05 2.81
C VAL A 8 -2.03 0.21 4.26
N ALA A 9 -2.96 0.15 5.23
CA ALA A 9 -2.64 0.24 6.64
C ALA A 9 -1.73 -0.92 7.11
N ALA A 10 -2.01 -2.14 6.67
CA ALA A 10 -1.22 -3.32 7.00
C ALA A 10 0.22 -3.22 6.48
N LEU A 11 0.43 -2.69 5.27
CA LEU A 11 1.77 -2.46 4.72
C LEU A 11 2.50 -1.30 5.40
N ASP A 12 1.80 -0.20 5.66
CA ASP A 12 2.41 1.01 6.22
C ASP A 12 2.64 0.93 7.73
N ARG A 13 1.56 0.74 8.51
CA ARG A 13 1.59 0.72 9.97
C ARG A 13 2.05 -0.63 10.51
N GLN A 14 1.68 -1.73 9.85
CA GLN A 14 1.91 -3.11 10.29
C GLN A 14 1.37 -3.38 11.71
N HIS A 15 0.30 -2.70 12.12
CA HIS A 15 -0.26 -2.92 13.44
C HIS A 15 -0.87 -4.34 13.50
N PRO A 16 -0.79 -5.07 14.64
CA PRO A 16 -1.34 -6.42 14.76
C PRO A 16 -2.78 -6.56 14.27
N ARG A 17 -3.65 -5.59 14.59
CA ARG A 17 -5.05 -5.53 14.09
C ARG A 17 -5.15 -5.44 12.56
N ASP A 18 -4.28 -4.66 11.90
CA ASP A 18 -4.30 -4.55 10.44
C ASP A 18 -3.83 -5.87 9.80
N LEU A 19 -2.86 -6.55 10.41
CA LEU A 19 -2.39 -7.86 9.96
C LEU A 19 -3.42 -8.97 10.23
N PHE A 20 -4.17 -8.87 11.32
CA PHE A 20 -5.27 -9.78 11.63
C PHE A 20 -6.40 -9.65 10.59
N ASP A 21 -6.76 -8.41 10.23
CA ASP A 21 -7.70 -8.13 9.16
C ASP A 21 -7.26 -8.75 7.82
N VAL A 22 -5.96 -8.72 7.52
CA VAL A 22 -5.38 -9.35 6.32
C VAL A 22 -5.39 -10.88 6.43
N TRP A 23 -5.07 -11.43 7.60
CA TRP A 23 -5.16 -12.87 7.83
C TRP A 23 -6.60 -13.37 7.62
N GLN A 24 -7.58 -12.72 8.23
CA GLN A 24 -9.01 -13.01 8.03
C GLN A 24 -9.45 -12.90 6.56
N LEU A 25 -8.88 -11.93 5.82
CA LEU A 25 -9.10 -11.84 4.38
C LEU A 25 -8.58 -13.08 3.64
N TYR A 26 -7.41 -13.60 4.00
CA TYR A 26 -6.90 -14.84 3.41
C TYR A 26 -7.74 -16.07 3.75
N GLU A 27 -8.21 -16.19 5.00
CA GLU A 27 -9.10 -17.27 5.42
C GLU A 27 -10.44 -17.26 4.68
N SER A 28 -10.91 -16.09 4.24
CA SER A 28 -12.20 -15.89 3.58
C SER A 28 -12.17 -15.92 2.05
N GLY A 29 -10.99 -16.15 1.43
CA GLY A 29 -10.87 -16.29 -0.03
C GLY A 29 -9.78 -15.42 -0.67
N GLY A 30 -9.04 -14.64 0.12
CA GLY A 30 -7.87 -13.89 -0.33
C GLY A 30 -8.21 -12.64 -1.13
N ILE A 31 -7.21 -12.16 -1.88
CA ILE A 31 -7.24 -10.84 -2.51
C ILE A 31 -7.76 -10.97 -3.95
N SER A 32 -8.88 -10.34 -4.25
CA SER A 32 -9.45 -10.31 -5.60
C SER A 32 -8.86 -9.18 -6.45
N ASP A 33 -8.99 -9.28 -7.77
CA ASP A 33 -8.47 -8.25 -8.69
C ASP A 33 -9.10 -6.87 -8.45
N GLY A 34 -10.40 -6.83 -8.13
CA GLY A 34 -11.08 -5.59 -7.75
C GLY A 34 -10.56 -4.97 -6.45
N MET A 35 -10.06 -5.80 -5.51
CA MET A 35 -9.37 -5.29 -4.32
C MET A 35 -8.02 -4.70 -4.66
N VAL A 36 -7.27 -5.30 -5.60
CA VAL A 36 -5.99 -4.77 -6.08
C VAL A 36 -6.19 -3.42 -6.78
N GLU A 37 -7.21 -3.29 -7.64
CA GLU A 37 -7.57 -2.02 -8.29
C GLU A 37 -7.84 -0.92 -7.24
N CYS A 38 -8.72 -1.22 -6.26
CA CYS A 38 -9.01 -0.28 -5.17
C CYS A 38 -7.77 0.03 -4.32
N PHE A 39 -6.91 -0.96 -4.05
CA PHE A 39 -5.66 -0.77 -3.32
C PHE A 39 -4.74 0.24 -4.02
N VAL A 40 -4.59 0.16 -5.35
CA VAL A 40 -3.79 1.10 -6.15
C VAL A 40 -4.28 2.53 -5.98
N VAL A 41 -5.60 2.74 -6.05
CA VAL A 41 -6.22 4.07 -5.86
C VAL A 41 -5.96 4.61 -4.45
N TYR A 42 -6.13 3.78 -3.42
CA TYR A 42 -5.90 4.18 -2.02
C TYR A 42 -4.43 4.45 -1.73
N LEU A 43 -3.54 3.60 -2.22
CA LEU A 43 -2.09 3.76 -2.12
C LEU A 43 -1.64 5.07 -2.79
N ALA A 44 -2.16 5.34 -3.99
CA ALA A 44 -1.88 6.57 -4.73
C ALA A 44 -2.30 7.83 -3.96
N GLY A 45 -3.39 7.78 -3.21
CA GLY A 45 -3.83 8.88 -2.34
C GLY A 45 -3.12 8.95 -0.99
N HIS A 46 -2.31 7.96 -0.63
CA HIS A 46 -1.69 7.87 0.70
C HIS A 46 -0.59 8.90 0.90
N ASN A 47 -0.42 9.41 2.12
CA ASN A 47 0.55 10.47 2.41
C ASN A 47 2.00 10.00 2.29
N ARG A 48 2.28 8.75 2.70
CA ARG A 48 3.64 8.18 2.65
C ARG A 48 4.11 7.95 1.20
N PRO A 49 5.41 8.04 0.89
CA PRO A 49 5.92 7.69 -0.43
C PRO A 49 5.55 6.25 -0.82
N THR A 50 5.14 6.05 -2.06
CA THR A 50 4.58 4.77 -2.54
C THR A 50 5.55 3.61 -2.36
N HIS A 51 6.84 3.81 -2.64
CA HIS A 51 7.87 2.78 -2.48
C HIS A 51 8.09 2.39 -1.02
N GLU A 52 7.94 3.33 -0.07
CA GLU A 52 8.06 3.01 1.36
C GLU A 52 6.89 2.18 1.89
N VAL A 53 5.70 2.31 1.28
CA VAL A 53 4.55 1.48 1.65
C VAL A 53 4.70 0.09 1.05
N LEU A 54 5.00 -0.01 -0.25
CA LEU A 54 5.11 -1.30 -0.94
C LEU A 54 6.34 -2.09 -0.51
N PHE A 55 7.46 -1.42 -0.28
CA PHE A 55 8.77 -2.05 -0.14
C PHE A 55 9.51 -1.63 1.14
N GLY A 56 8.85 -0.93 2.08
CA GLY A 56 9.47 -0.53 3.35
C GLY A 56 9.82 -1.69 4.27
N ASN A 57 10.57 -1.45 5.35
CA ASN A 57 11.03 -2.54 6.22
C ASN A 57 9.93 -3.12 7.13
N ASP A 58 10.16 -4.36 7.57
CA ASP A 58 9.34 -5.01 8.58
C ASP A 58 9.55 -4.39 9.96
N LYS A 59 8.44 -4.07 10.64
CA LYS A 59 8.45 -3.55 12.00
C LYS A 59 8.47 -4.69 13.00
N ASN A 60 9.18 -4.50 14.12
CA ASN A 60 9.01 -5.38 15.27
C ASN A 60 7.69 -5.01 15.98
N ILE A 61 6.72 -5.91 15.92
CA ILE A 61 5.36 -5.69 16.44
C ILE A 61 5.08 -6.46 17.73
N ALA A 62 6.05 -7.21 18.26
CA ALA A 62 5.84 -8.08 19.42
C ALA A 62 5.31 -7.31 20.64
N GLY A 63 5.87 -6.13 20.92
CA GLY A 63 5.42 -5.29 22.04
C GLY A 63 4.02 -4.68 21.83
N GLU A 64 3.58 -4.46 20.60
CA GLU A 64 2.22 -3.98 20.30
C GLU A 64 1.22 -5.13 20.34
N TYR A 65 1.63 -6.31 19.88
CA TYR A 65 0.86 -7.54 19.96
C TYR A 65 0.47 -7.85 21.41
N GLU A 66 1.44 -7.88 22.33
CA GLU A 66 1.17 -8.18 23.75
C GLU A 66 0.26 -7.16 24.42
N ARG A 67 0.46 -5.86 24.15
CA ARG A 67 -0.23 -4.79 24.89
C ARG A 67 -1.59 -4.40 24.31
N ALA A 68 -1.79 -4.58 23.01
CA ALA A 68 -2.90 -3.98 22.27
C ALA A 68 -3.56 -4.92 21.26
N PHE A 69 -3.30 -6.23 21.35
CA PHE A 69 -3.94 -7.23 20.50
C PHE A 69 -4.36 -8.48 21.27
N VAL A 70 -3.52 -9.01 22.16
CA VAL A 70 -3.87 -10.15 23.01
C VAL A 70 -5.19 -9.87 23.77
N GLY A 71 -6.14 -10.80 23.67
CA GLY A 71 -7.46 -10.68 24.30
C GLY A 71 -8.46 -9.76 23.58
N MET A 72 -8.11 -9.19 22.42
CA MET A 72 -9.02 -8.33 21.64
C MET A 72 -9.89 -9.06 20.61
N THR A 73 -9.52 -10.27 20.21
CA THR A 73 -10.20 -11.03 19.16
C THR A 73 -10.91 -12.25 19.75
N GLU A 74 -12.05 -12.63 19.19
CA GLU A 74 -12.76 -13.87 19.58
C GLU A 74 -12.02 -15.13 19.09
N VAL A 75 -11.26 -14.98 18.01
CA VAL A 75 -10.40 -16.02 17.45
C VAL A 75 -8.98 -15.82 17.96
N ASP A 76 -8.43 -16.86 18.58
CA ASP A 76 -7.03 -16.87 18.98
C ASP A 76 -6.14 -16.80 17.73
N CYS A 77 -5.30 -15.76 17.65
CA CYS A 77 -4.37 -15.54 16.56
C CYS A 77 -3.00 -15.23 17.15
N SER A 78 -2.02 -16.07 16.83
CA SER A 78 -0.66 -15.94 17.36
C SER A 78 0.12 -14.82 16.66
N LEU A 79 1.17 -14.31 17.31
CA LEU A 79 2.10 -13.37 16.68
C LEU A 79 2.71 -13.96 15.40
N GLU A 80 3.05 -15.25 15.41
CA GLU A 80 3.61 -15.95 14.25
C GLU A 80 2.65 -15.91 13.06
N THR A 81 1.36 -16.19 13.28
CA THR A 81 0.31 -16.10 12.26
C THR A 81 0.22 -14.71 11.63
N LEU A 82 0.31 -13.65 12.44
CA LEU A 82 0.30 -12.28 11.93
C LEU A 82 1.54 -11.95 11.10
N LEU A 83 2.70 -12.46 11.50
CA LEU A 83 3.95 -12.28 10.77
C LEU A 83 3.92 -13.04 9.44
N GLU A 84 3.38 -14.25 9.40
CA GLU A 84 3.15 -15.01 8.17
C GLU A 84 2.20 -14.29 7.22
N ALA A 85 1.09 -13.75 7.74
CA ALA A 85 0.15 -12.94 6.95
C ALA A 85 0.82 -11.70 6.35
N ARG A 86 1.71 -11.04 7.11
CA ARG A 86 2.53 -9.92 6.61
C ARG A 86 3.44 -10.36 5.47
N VAL A 87 4.20 -11.44 5.66
CA VAL A 87 5.14 -11.95 4.63
C VAL A 87 4.38 -12.27 3.35
N ARG A 88 3.25 -12.99 3.47
CA ARG A 88 2.40 -13.30 2.32
C ARG A 88 1.89 -12.03 1.62
N LEU A 89 1.36 -11.08 2.38
CA LEU A 89 0.86 -9.80 1.83
C LEU A 89 1.92 -9.05 1.04
N ARG A 90 3.12 -8.92 1.62
CA ARG A 90 4.23 -8.18 1.01
C ARG A 90 4.72 -8.81 -0.28
N HIS A 91 4.57 -10.13 -0.43
CA HIS A 91 4.91 -10.83 -1.65
C HIS A 91 3.76 -10.78 -2.68
N GLU A 92 2.54 -11.11 -2.25
CA GLU A 92 1.37 -11.25 -3.12
C GLU A 92 0.94 -9.92 -3.75
N LEU A 93 0.86 -8.83 -2.97
CA LEU A 93 0.32 -7.56 -3.47
C LEU A 93 1.14 -6.95 -4.61
N PRO A 94 2.47 -6.76 -4.47
CA PRO A 94 3.29 -6.22 -5.55
C PRO A 94 3.27 -7.11 -6.81
N GLY A 95 3.29 -8.44 -6.63
CA GLY A 95 3.22 -9.39 -7.75
C GLY A 95 1.87 -9.43 -8.46
N ARG A 96 0.79 -8.98 -7.80
CA ARG A 96 -0.55 -8.84 -8.39
C ARG A 96 -0.77 -7.50 -9.11
N LEU A 97 0.19 -6.58 -9.08
CA LEU A 97 0.07 -5.32 -9.82
C LEU A 97 0.21 -5.57 -11.32
N SER A 98 -0.84 -5.22 -12.07
CA SER A 98 -0.80 -5.25 -13.54
C SER A 98 0.22 -4.25 -14.08
N ALA A 99 0.63 -4.42 -15.33
CA ALA A 99 1.50 -3.44 -16.01
C ALA A 99 0.90 -2.02 -15.98
N GLN A 100 -0.42 -1.90 -16.13
CA GLN A 100 -1.13 -0.62 -16.05
C GLN A 100 -1.05 0.00 -14.65
N HIS A 101 -1.21 -0.80 -13.59
CA HIS A 101 -1.05 -0.32 -12.21
C HIS A 101 0.37 0.20 -11.96
N LYS A 102 1.39 -0.57 -12.39
CA LYS A 102 2.80 -0.21 -12.22
C LYS A 102 3.11 1.10 -12.96
N GLN A 103 2.67 1.22 -14.21
CA GLN A 103 2.84 2.43 -15.02
C GLN A 103 2.12 3.64 -14.41
N PHE A 104 0.89 3.45 -13.92
CA PHE A 104 0.16 4.52 -13.24
C PHE A 104 0.89 5.02 -11.98
N LEU A 105 1.32 4.12 -11.10
CA LEU A 105 2.01 4.48 -9.86
C LEU A 105 3.36 5.17 -10.15
N SER A 106 4.12 4.69 -11.13
CA SER A 106 5.37 5.33 -11.59
C SER A 106 5.10 6.75 -12.10
N GLY A 107 4.16 6.91 -13.03
CA GLY A 107 3.75 8.22 -13.57
C GLY A 107 3.27 9.17 -12.46
N LEU A 108 2.46 8.67 -11.53
CA LEU A 108 1.99 9.45 -10.39
C LEU A 108 3.16 9.95 -9.55
N THR A 109 4.12 9.10 -9.16
CA THR A 109 5.29 9.54 -8.37
C THR A 109 6.14 10.57 -9.10
N ARG A 110 6.12 10.58 -10.43
CA ARG A 110 6.75 11.58 -11.29
C ARG A 110 5.86 12.82 -11.55
N ALA A 111 4.75 12.95 -10.82
CA ALA A 111 3.73 13.99 -10.96
C ALA A 111 3.13 14.10 -12.38
N GLN A 112 3.12 12.98 -13.11
CA GLN A 112 2.57 12.84 -14.46
C GLN A 112 1.73 11.55 -14.55
N PRO A 113 0.69 11.39 -13.72
CA PRO A 113 -0.15 10.20 -13.77
C PRO A 113 -0.94 10.14 -15.08
N ASP A 114 -1.02 8.95 -15.67
CA ASP A 114 -1.99 8.65 -16.74
C ASP A 114 -3.24 8.03 -16.11
N TRP A 115 -4.29 8.84 -15.95
CA TRP A 115 -5.54 8.43 -15.34
C TRP A 115 -6.31 7.39 -16.16
N SER A 116 -6.01 7.24 -17.45
CA SER A 116 -6.67 6.26 -18.32
C SER A 116 -6.29 4.82 -17.99
N LEU A 117 -5.21 4.63 -17.22
CA LEU A 117 -4.72 3.33 -16.76
C LEU A 117 -5.48 2.79 -15.54
N LEU A 118 -6.36 3.58 -14.93
CA LEU A 118 -7.20 3.17 -13.83
C LEU A 118 -8.62 2.85 -14.32
N GLN A 119 -9.24 1.82 -13.74
CA GLN A 119 -10.65 1.52 -13.99
C GLN A 119 -11.57 2.58 -13.36
N CYS A 120 -11.12 3.22 -12.27
CA CYS A 120 -11.85 4.29 -11.61
C CYS A 120 -11.80 5.60 -12.43
N GLN A 121 -12.82 5.81 -13.28
CA GLN A 121 -12.90 6.96 -14.20
C GLN A 121 -12.86 8.34 -13.50
N HIS A 122 -13.27 8.41 -12.23
CA HIS A 122 -13.28 9.65 -11.45
C HIS A 122 -12.08 9.78 -10.48
N ALA A 123 -11.06 8.91 -10.59
CA ALA A 123 -9.90 8.93 -9.71
C ALA A 123 -9.22 10.30 -9.64
N ALA A 124 -9.07 11.00 -10.77
CA ALA A 124 -8.48 12.34 -10.84
C ALA A 124 -9.25 13.40 -10.01
N GLN A 125 -10.52 13.16 -9.69
CA GLN A 125 -11.37 14.07 -8.93
C GLN A 125 -11.31 13.81 -7.42
N LEU A 126 -10.77 12.66 -6.99
CA LEU A 126 -10.72 12.29 -5.58
C LEU A 126 -9.84 13.27 -4.80
N PRO A 127 -10.32 13.82 -3.66
CA PRO A 127 -9.57 14.82 -2.89
C PRO A 127 -8.17 14.35 -2.49
N ALA A 128 -8.02 13.09 -2.07
CA ALA A 128 -6.73 12.53 -1.67
C ALA A 128 -5.72 12.49 -2.83
N LEU A 129 -6.16 12.17 -4.05
CA LEU A 129 -5.30 12.12 -5.22
C LEU A 129 -4.91 13.51 -5.73
N ARG A 130 -5.86 14.46 -5.72
CA ARG A 130 -5.56 15.87 -6.01
C ARG A 130 -4.57 16.45 -5.02
N TRP A 131 -4.75 16.15 -3.73
CA TRP A 131 -3.83 16.55 -2.68
C TRP A 131 -2.45 15.93 -2.88
N LYS A 132 -2.35 14.62 -3.15
CA LYS A 132 -1.09 13.94 -3.44
C LYS A 132 -0.35 14.61 -4.60
N LEU A 133 -1.03 14.85 -5.71
CA LEU A 133 -0.40 15.44 -6.90
C LEU A 133 0.14 16.86 -6.61
N SER A 134 -0.64 17.70 -5.93
CA SER A 134 -0.20 19.03 -5.49
C SER A 134 1.05 18.97 -4.59
N ASN A 135 1.09 18.01 -3.67
CA ASN A 135 2.26 17.79 -2.82
C ASN A 135 3.48 17.33 -3.61
N LEU A 136 3.31 16.43 -4.58
CA LEU A 136 4.39 15.94 -5.44
C LEU A 136 4.95 17.07 -6.32
N GLU A 137 4.10 17.92 -6.88
CA GLU A 137 4.55 19.10 -7.64
C GLU A 137 5.33 20.09 -6.78
N THR A 138 4.88 20.32 -5.55
CA THR A 138 5.57 21.17 -4.58
C THR A 138 6.90 20.54 -4.16
N PHE A 139 6.92 19.23 -3.92
CA PHE A 139 8.10 18.47 -3.54
C PHE A 139 9.16 18.49 -4.65
N ARG A 140 8.76 18.26 -5.90
CA ARG A 140 9.62 18.36 -7.09
C ARG A 140 10.35 19.71 -7.18
N LYS A 141 9.65 20.81 -6.88
CA LYS A 141 10.23 22.16 -6.91
C LYS A 141 11.18 22.43 -5.74
N ARG A 142 10.86 21.92 -4.54
CA ARG A 142 11.62 22.19 -3.32
C ARG A 142 12.84 21.28 -3.15
N ARG A 143 12.74 20.03 -3.59
CA ARG A 143 13.69 18.94 -3.34
C ARG A 143 13.79 18.02 -4.59
N PRO A 144 14.28 18.54 -5.73
CA PRO A 144 14.25 17.82 -7.01
C PRO A 144 15.05 16.51 -7.02
N GLU A 145 16.18 16.47 -6.30
CA GLU A 145 17.01 15.26 -6.18
C GLU A 145 16.28 14.17 -5.40
N ASP A 146 15.73 14.49 -4.22
CA ASP A 146 14.95 13.53 -3.45
C ASP A 146 13.68 13.09 -4.19
N PHE A 147 13.02 14.00 -4.89
CA PHE A 147 11.87 13.67 -5.74
C PHE A 147 12.22 12.61 -6.79
N THR A 148 13.36 12.79 -7.46
CA THR A 148 13.85 11.83 -8.46
C THR A 148 14.21 10.50 -7.81
N ALA A 149 14.93 10.53 -6.69
CA ALA A 149 15.30 9.33 -5.94
C ALA A 149 14.09 8.53 -5.46
N GLN A 150 13.01 9.18 -5.02
CA GLN A 150 11.78 8.50 -4.60
C GLN A 150 11.06 7.81 -5.77
N ALA A 151 11.08 8.41 -6.96
CA ALA A 151 10.51 7.81 -8.16
C ALA A 151 11.34 6.61 -8.64
N ASP A 152 12.67 6.75 -8.65
CA ASP A 152 13.58 5.69 -9.07
C ASP A 152 13.56 4.51 -8.10
N ALA A 153 13.43 4.76 -6.79
CA ALA A 153 13.25 3.71 -5.79
C ALA A 153 11.94 2.92 -5.99
N LEU A 154 10.86 3.60 -6.41
CA LEU A 154 9.62 2.91 -6.77
C LEU A 154 9.82 2.02 -7.99
N ASP A 155 10.38 2.56 -9.07
CA ASP A 155 10.58 1.83 -10.32
C ASP A 155 11.49 0.61 -10.11
N ALA A 156 12.57 0.75 -9.33
CA ALA A 156 13.45 -0.35 -8.98
C ALA A 156 12.73 -1.46 -8.21
N GLY A 157 11.85 -1.11 -7.27
CA GLY A 157 11.05 -2.10 -6.53
C GLY A 157 9.99 -2.77 -7.42
N LEU A 158 9.30 -2.00 -8.27
CA LEU A 158 8.29 -2.52 -9.19
C LEU A 158 8.86 -3.44 -10.28
N GLY A 159 10.13 -3.25 -10.65
CA GLY A 159 10.85 -4.10 -11.60
C GLY A 159 11.35 -5.44 -11.02
N GLN A 160 11.41 -5.56 -9.69
CA GLN A 160 11.78 -6.79 -8.98
C GLN A 160 10.57 -7.63 -8.55
N ALA A 161 9.40 -6.99 -8.45
CA ALA A 161 8.12 -7.60 -8.09
C ALA A 161 7.40 -8.20 -9.29
#